data_AF-A0A8S3K7E9-F1
#
_entry.id   AF-A0A8S3K7E9-F1
#
_cell.length_a   1.000
_cell.length_b   1.000
_cell.length_c   1.000
_cell.angle_alpha   90.00
_cell.angle_beta   90.00
_cell.angle_gamma   90.00
#
_symmetry.space_group_name_H-M   'P 1'
#
loop_
_entity.id
_entity.type
_entity.pdbx_description
1 polymer ?
#
loop_
_entity_poly.entity_id
_entity_poly.type
_entity_poly.pdbx_seq_one_letter_code
_entity_poly.pdbx_strand_id
1 'polypeptide(L)'
;SERMRHDHQLNTIATSSSFHIPELAIGHLLHHLTDQVEYHTLQVLLYKFKSIFDHNTFTVATTQMSHVIETHPHTPPVSKYYPGNRTSNSEMYLIITKLLHSELIRESQSSYAAPALLIKIKDNTW
;
A
#
# COMPACT_ATOMS: atom_id res chain seq x y z
N SER A 1 32.74 -34.97 -0.81
CA SER A 1 32.80 -33.69 -0.08
C SER A 1 32.26 -32.59 -0.95
N GLU A 2 31.35 -31.72 -0.57
CA GLU A 2 30.62 -31.53 0.67
C GLU A 2 29.46 -30.58 0.30
N ARG A 3 28.23 -30.93 0.66
CA ARG A 3 27.06 -30.05 0.55
C ARG A 3 27.23 -28.95 1.59
N MET A 4 27.19 -27.69 1.19
CA MET A 4 26.95 -26.57 2.11
C MET A 4 25.60 -25.95 1.76
N ARG A 5 24.59 -26.35 2.54
CA ARG A 5 23.33 -25.62 2.66
C ARG A 5 23.62 -24.42 3.55
N HIS A 6 23.33 -23.22 3.06
CA HIS A 6 23.24 -22.04 3.92
C HIS A 6 21.76 -21.75 4.13
N ASP A 7 21.23 -22.39 5.16
CA ASP A 7 20.04 -21.93 5.87
C ASP A 7 20.43 -20.63 6.59
N HIS A 8 19.95 -19.50 6.07
CA HIS A 8 19.92 -18.27 6.85
C HIS A 8 18.50 -17.74 6.93
N GLN A 9 18.06 -17.76 8.18
CA GLN A 9 16.73 -17.55 8.70
C GLN A 9 16.04 -16.32 8.11
N LEU A 10 14.77 -16.52 7.74
CA LEU A 10 13.79 -15.45 7.55
C LEU A 10 13.73 -14.66 8.85
N ASN A 11 14.41 -13.51 8.84
CA ASN A 11 14.35 -12.57 9.94
C ASN A 11 12.92 -12.03 9.96
N THR A 12 12.15 -12.48 10.95
CA THR A 12 10.84 -11.93 11.30
C THR A 12 11.02 -10.43 11.49
N ILE A 13 10.68 -9.65 10.46
CA ILE A 13 10.61 -8.20 10.59
C ILE A 13 9.47 -7.97 11.58
N ALA A 14 9.88 -7.65 12.80
CA ALA A 14 9.01 -7.16 13.84
C ALA A 14 8.14 -6.06 13.23
N THR A 15 6.84 -6.34 13.16
CA THR A 15 5.79 -5.34 12.96
C THR A 15 5.78 -4.43 14.18
N SER A 16 6.80 -3.58 14.28
CA SER A 16 6.89 -2.56 15.31
C SER A 16 5.81 -1.51 15.04
N SER A 17 4.89 -1.43 16.00
CA SER A 17 3.80 -0.45 16.15
C SER A 17 2.77 -0.39 15.03
N SER A 18 1.83 -1.34 15.06
CA SER A 18 0.44 -1.04 14.69
C SER A 18 -0.05 0.04 15.65
N PHE A 19 0.06 1.30 15.26
CA PHE A 19 -0.61 2.36 16.00
C PHE A 19 -2.11 2.14 15.82
N HIS A 20 -2.82 2.04 16.94
CA HIS A 20 -4.26 2.22 17.06
C HIS A 20 -4.62 3.69 16.75
N ILE A 21 -4.24 4.16 15.55
CA ILE A 21 -4.42 5.54 15.09
C ILE A 21 -5.90 5.97 15.16
N PRO A 22 -6.91 5.12 14.85
CA PRO A 22 -8.29 5.57 14.85
C PRO A 22 -8.76 6.02 16.23
N GLU A 23 -8.54 5.22 17.27
CA GLU A 23 -9.07 5.51 18.61
C GLU A 23 -8.40 6.74 19.25
N LEU A 24 -7.08 6.90 19.11
CA LEU A 24 -6.36 8.07 19.62
C LEU A 24 -6.74 9.35 18.85
N ALA A 25 -6.84 9.27 17.52
CA ALA A 25 -7.23 10.41 16.69
C ALA A 25 -8.69 10.84 16.96
N ILE A 26 -9.60 9.88 17.14
CA ILE A 26 -10.99 10.15 17.55
C ILE A 26 -11.00 10.88 18.89
N GLY A 27 -10.19 10.43 19.86
CA GLY A 27 -10.03 11.12 21.15
C GLY A 27 -9.60 12.59 21.02
N HIS A 28 -8.61 12.88 20.16
CA HIS A 28 -8.16 14.25 19.91
C HIS A 28 -9.23 15.12 19.23
N LEU A 29 -9.94 14.57 18.24
CA LEU A 29 -11.02 15.29 17.55
C LEU A 29 -12.16 15.68 18.50
N LEU A 30 -12.48 14.81 19.46
CA LEU A 30 -13.55 15.03 20.42
C LEU A 30 -13.16 15.94 21.59
N HIS A 31 -11.86 16.10 21.87
CA HIS A 31 -11.37 16.85 23.04
C HIS A 31 -11.78 18.32 23.04
N HIS A 32 -12.02 18.91 21.87
CA HIS A 32 -12.38 20.33 21.74
C HIS A 32 -13.88 20.61 21.90
N LEU A 33 -14.71 19.59 22.03
CA LEU A 33 -16.16 19.74 22.18
C LEU A 33 -16.53 19.90 23.65
N THR A 34 -17.14 21.04 23.98
CA THR A 34 -17.66 21.35 25.32
C THR A 34 -19.11 20.92 25.49
N ASP A 35 -19.89 20.91 24.41
CA ASP A 35 -21.28 20.42 24.42
C ASP A 35 -21.31 18.88 24.45
N GLN A 36 -22.02 18.32 25.45
CA GLN A 36 -22.09 16.87 25.67
C GLN A 36 -22.92 16.14 24.62
N VAL A 37 -23.93 16.80 24.05
CA VAL A 37 -24.79 16.22 23.01
C VAL A 37 -24.02 16.14 21.69
N GLU A 38 -23.30 17.19 21.34
CA GLU A 38 -22.43 17.21 20.17
C GLU A 38 -21.29 16.20 20.29
N TYR A 39 -20.64 16.15 21.47
CA TYR A 39 -19.59 15.17 21.77
C TYR A 39 -20.09 13.75 21.51
N HIS A 40 -21.23 13.37 22.11
CA HIS A 40 -21.77 12.03 21.97
C HIS A 40 -22.17 11.72 20.53
N THR A 41 -22.80 12.66 19.84
CA THR A 41 -23.24 12.51 18.45
C THR A 41 -22.05 12.27 17.52
N LEU A 42 -21.00 13.10 17.62
CA LEU A 42 -19.81 12.96 16.79
C LEU A 42 -19.04 11.68 17.13
N GLN A 43 -18.93 11.32 18.42
CA GLN A 43 -18.28 10.11 18.86
C GLN A 43 -18.92 8.88 18.20
N VAL A 44 -20.25 8.74 18.28
CA VAL A 44 -20.99 7.63 17.67
C VAL A 44 -20.74 7.58 16.15
N LEU A 45 -20.74 8.73 15.47
CA LEU A 45 -20.49 8.82 14.04
C LEU A 45 -19.08 8.33 13.67
N LEU A 46 -18.06 8.81 14.38
CA LEU A 46 -16.66 8.46 14.12
C LEU A 46 -16.40 6.98 14.37
N TYR A 47 -16.94 6.41 15.45
CA TYR A 47 -16.84 4.97 15.70
C TYR A 47 -17.62 4.14 14.67
N LYS A 48 -18.79 4.60 14.24
CA LYS A 48 -19.59 3.93 13.19
C LYS A 48 -18.83 3.81 11.87
N PHE A 49 -18.05 4.83 11.51
CA PHE A 49 -17.31 4.87 10.25
C PHE A 49 -15.80 4.65 10.42
N LYS A 50 -15.35 4.14 11.57
CA LYS A 50 -13.92 4.03 11.89
C LYS A 50 -13.11 3.25 10.86
N SER A 51 -13.72 2.22 10.27
CA SER A 51 -13.07 1.37 9.27
C SER A 51 -12.72 2.10 7.98
N ILE A 52 -13.41 3.20 7.67
CA ILE A 52 -13.12 4.03 6.48
C ILE A 52 -11.81 4.79 6.65
N PHE A 53 -11.43 5.10 7.89
CA PHE A 53 -10.21 5.83 8.24
C PHE A 53 -9.04 4.91 8.58
N ASP A 54 -9.18 3.60 8.38
CA ASP A 54 -8.10 2.66 8.64
C ASP A 54 -7.05 2.73 7.52
N HIS A 55 -5.90 3.32 7.83
CA HIS A 55 -4.77 3.45 6.91
C HIS A 55 -3.80 2.25 6.99
N ASN A 56 -4.08 1.24 7.81
CA ASN A 56 -3.21 0.06 7.92
C ASN A 56 -3.34 -0.89 6.72
N THR A 57 -4.41 -0.77 5.94
CA THR A 57 -4.67 -1.61 4.78
C THR A 57 -4.88 -0.77 3.53
N PHE A 58 -4.59 -1.35 2.38
CA PHE A 58 -4.90 -0.70 1.12
C PHE A 58 -6.42 -0.72 0.90
N THR A 59 -6.99 0.44 0.61
CA THR A 59 -8.41 0.52 0.23
C THR A 59 -8.58 0.03 -1.20
N VAL A 60 -9.14 -1.16 -1.37
CA VAL A 60 -9.55 -1.67 -2.70
C VAL A 60 -10.98 -1.23 -2.95
N ALA A 61 -11.19 -0.37 -3.96
CA ALA A 61 -12.52 0.09 -4.32
C ALA A 61 -13.34 -1.07 -4.93
N THR A 62 -14.45 -1.42 -4.29
CA THR A 62 -15.43 -2.35 -4.86
C THR A 62 -16.44 -1.55 -5.69
N THR A 63 -16.09 -1.27 -6.95
CA THR A 63 -16.97 -0.54 -7.86
C THR A 63 -17.92 -1.48 -8.58
N GLN A 64 -19.19 -1.08 -8.74
CA GLN A 64 -20.16 -1.86 -9.54
C GLN A 64 -19.78 -1.90 -11.04
N MET A 65 -19.09 -0.86 -11.51
CA MET A 65 -18.62 -0.75 -12.89
C MET A 65 -17.12 -1.03 -12.95
N SER A 66 -16.72 -1.89 -13.89
CA SER A 66 -15.33 -2.16 -14.18
C SER A 66 -14.69 -0.99 -14.92
N HIS A 67 -13.46 -0.63 -14.55
CA HIS A 67 -12.68 0.36 -15.27
C HIS A 67 -12.15 -0.23 -16.58
N VAL A 68 -12.61 0.30 -17.72
CA VAL A 68 -12.20 -0.14 -19.05
C VAL A 68 -11.31 0.93 -19.68
N ILE A 69 -10.16 0.51 -20.21
CA ILE A 69 -9.26 1.36 -20.98
C ILE A 69 -9.49 1.05 -22.45
N GLU A 70 -10.13 1.96 -23.18
CA GLU A 70 -10.35 1.82 -24.62
C GLU A 70 -9.04 2.06 -25.38
N THR A 71 -8.71 1.15 -26.30
CA THR A 71 -7.51 1.26 -27.14
C THR A 71 -7.91 1.26 -28.61
N HIS A 72 -7.18 2.04 -29.41
CA HIS A 72 -7.27 1.96 -30.86
C HIS A 72 -6.45 0.75 -31.35
N PRO A 73 -6.76 0.14 -32.50
CA PRO A 73 -5.94 -0.95 -33.05
C PRO A 73 -4.49 -0.49 -33.30
N HIS A 74 -3.54 -1.12 -32.61
CA HIS A 74 -2.09 -0.88 -32.77
C HIS A 74 -1.28 -2.08 -32.29
N THR A 75 -0.01 -2.12 -32.69
CA THR A 75 0.95 -3.09 -32.14
C THR A 75 1.26 -2.74 -30.68
N PRO A 76 1.18 -3.69 -29.73
CA PRO A 76 1.48 -3.42 -28.33
C PRO A 76 2.90 -2.85 -28.13
N PRO A 77 3.06 -1.69 -27.46
CA PRO A 77 4.37 -1.20 -27.08
C PRO A 77 4.96 -2.06 -25.96
N VAL A 78 6.18 -2.55 -26.19
CA VAL A 78 6.98 -3.27 -25.19
C VAL A 78 8.25 -2.50 -24.92
N SER A 79 8.34 -1.94 -23.72
CA SER A 79 9.52 -1.21 -23.26
C SER A 79 10.37 -2.06 -22.32
N LYS A 80 11.70 -1.93 -22.44
CA LYS A 80 12.65 -2.55 -21.50
C LYS A 80 12.64 -1.82 -20.16
N TYR A 81 12.92 -2.54 -19.08
CA TYR A 81 13.09 -1.95 -17.76
C TYR A 81 14.30 -1.02 -17.71
N TYR A 82 14.26 -0.02 -16.83
CA TYR A 82 15.41 0.82 -16.54
C TYR A 82 16.36 0.14 -15.56
N PRO A 83 17.68 0.07 -15.84
CA PRO A 83 18.63 -0.46 -14.89
C PRO A 83 18.68 0.38 -13.61
N GLY A 84 18.45 -0.26 -12.45
CA GLY A 84 18.59 0.35 -11.14
C GLY A 84 19.86 -0.09 -10.41
N ASN A 85 20.25 0.65 -9.38
CA ASN A 85 21.30 0.26 -8.45
C ASN A 85 20.76 -0.74 -7.39
N ARG A 86 21.65 -1.32 -6.59
CA ARG A 86 21.28 -2.32 -5.57
C ARG A 86 20.21 -1.81 -4.60
N THR A 87 20.34 -0.57 -4.14
CA THR A 87 19.39 0.05 -3.20
C THR A 87 18.04 0.25 -3.86
N SER A 88 17.98 0.88 -5.04
CA SER A 88 16.71 1.10 -5.75
C SER A 88 16.00 -0.20 -6.11
N ASN A 89 16.75 -1.24 -6.49
CA ASN A 89 16.16 -2.54 -6.80
C ASN A 89 15.59 -3.21 -5.54
N SER A 90 16.26 -3.07 -4.39
CA SER A 90 15.77 -3.57 -3.11
C SER A 90 14.49 -2.87 -2.67
N GLU A 91 14.44 -1.54 -2.78
CA GLU A 91 13.26 -0.75 -2.42
C GLU A 91 12.08 -1.03 -3.35
N MET A 92 12.32 -1.07 -4.67
CA MET A 92 11.32 -1.46 -5.65
C MET A 92 10.76 -2.86 -5.36
N TYR A 93 11.62 -3.82 -5.00
CA TYR A 93 11.19 -5.17 -4.64
C TYR A 93 10.28 -5.18 -3.40
N LEU A 94 10.60 -4.40 -2.37
CA LEU A 94 9.76 -4.29 -1.17
C LEU A 94 8.38 -3.70 -1.51
N ILE A 95 8.31 -2.68 -2.35
CA ILE A 95 7.04 -2.07 -2.80
C ILE A 95 6.23 -3.08 -3.59
N ILE A 96 6.83 -3.74 -4.60
CA ILE A 96 6.16 -4.76 -5.41
C ILE A 96 5.63 -5.90 -4.54
N THR A 97 6.43 -6.38 -3.59
CA THR A 97 6.03 -7.46 -2.66
C THR A 97 4.81 -7.05 -1.83
N LYS A 98 4.78 -5.81 -1.32
CA LYS A 98 3.62 -5.28 -0.58
C LYS A 98 2.37 -5.20 -1.45
N LEU A 99 2.50 -4.73 -2.70
CA LEU A 99 1.38 -4.61 -3.64
C LEU A 99 0.85 -5.97 -4.11
N LEU A 100 1.72 -6.97 -4.26
CA LEU A 100 1.33 -8.34 -4.57
C LEU A 100 0.59 -8.97 -3.38
N HIS A 101 1.12 -8.80 -2.17
CA HIS A 101 0.49 -9.34 -0.96
C HIS A 101 -0.88 -8.72 -0.67
N SER A 102 -1.09 -7.46 -1.06
CA SER A 102 -2.39 -6.78 -0.95
C SER A 102 -3.34 -7.02 -2.12
N GLU A 103 -2.94 -7.86 -3.09
CA GLU A 103 -3.71 -8.18 -4.30
C GLU A 103 -4.05 -6.95 -5.18
N LEU A 104 -3.35 -5.82 -4.98
CA LEU A 104 -3.50 -4.63 -5.82
C LEU A 104 -2.90 -4.82 -7.22
N ILE A 105 -1.87 -5.65 -7.32
CA ILE A 105 -1.27 -6.09 -8.58
C ILE A 105 -1.17 -7.60 -8.62
N ARG A 106 -0.96 -8.15 -9.81
CA ARG A 106 -0.69 -9.58 -10.03
C ARG A 106 0.35 -9.77 -11.11
N GLU A 107 1.00 -10.93 -11.10
CA GLU A 107 1.84 -11.35 -12.21
C GLU A 107 1.03 -11.45 -13.50
N SER A 108 1.65 -11.11 -14.63
CA SER A 108 1.03 -11.18 -15.95
C SER A 108 2.04 -11.55 -17.03
N GLN A 109 1.55 -12.14 -18.10
CA GLN A 109 2.30 -12.40 -19.35
C GLN A 109 1.84 -11.43 -20.44
N SER A 110 1.65 -10.16 -20.07
CA SER A 110 1.11 -9.12 -20.96
C SER A 110 2.04 -8.86 -22.15
N SER A 111 1.45 -8.71 -23.34
CA SER A 111 2.16 -8.21 -24.52
C SER A 111 2.44 -6.70 -24.46
N TYR A 112 1.88 -5.99 -23.48
CA TYR A 112 2.13 -4.57 -23.19
C TYR A 112 3.05 -4.46 -21.98
N ALA A 113 4.12 -3.68 -22.09
CA ALA A 113 5.03 -3.42 -20.97
C ALA A 113 5.52 -1.96 -20.98
N ALA A 114 5.37 -1.29 -19.84
CA ALA A 114 5.93 0.03 -19.58
C ALA A 114 6.97 -0.07 -18.45
N PRO A 115 8.05 0.72 -18.49
CA PRO A 115 9.06 0.67 -17.45
C PRO A 115 8.57 1.39 -16.19
N ALA A 116 8.86 0.82 -15.02
CA ALA A 116 8.60 1.47 -13.73
C ALA A 116 9.80 2.34 -13.32
N LEU A 117 9.51 3.44 -12.62
CA LEU A 117 10.52 4.35 -12.06
C LEU A 117 10.30 4.46 -10.55
N LEU A 118 11.40 4.34 -9.80
CA LEU A 118 11.39 4.62 -8.37
C LEU A 118 11.75 6.09 -8.14
N ILE A 119 10.88 6.83 -7.46
CA ILE A 119 11.04 8.27 -7.28
C ILE A 119 11.08 8.58 -5.78
N LYS A 120 12.20 9.12 -5.31
CA LYS A 120 12.32 9.56 -3.92
C LYS A 120 11.44 10.77 -3.66
N ILE A 121 10.53 10.67 -2.70
CA ILE A 121 9.66 11.76 -2.27
C ILE A 121 10.29 12.59 -1.14
N LYS A 122 9.69 13.76 -0.86
CA LYS A 122 10.27 14.81 0.01
C LYS A 122 10.49 14.37 1.47
N ASP A 123 9.73 13.41 1.95
CA ASP A 123 9.84 12.81 3.28
C ASP A 123 10.98 11.77 3.39
N ASN A 124 11.85 11.72 2.39
CA ASN A 124 12.94 10.77 2.23
C ASN A 124 12.52 9.31 2.03
N THR A 125 11.24 9.03 1.82
CA THR A 125 10.77 7.71 1.40
C THR A 125 10.77 7.59 -0.14
N TRP A 126 10.53 6.37 -0.65
CA TRP A 126 10.54 6.03 -2.07
C TRP A 126 9.14 5.70 -2.59
#